data_AF-A0AA44BE59-F1
#
_entry.id   AF-A0AA44BE59-F1
#
_cell.length_a   1.000
_cell.length_b   1.000
_cell.length_c   1.000
_cell.angle_alpha   90.00
_cell.angle_beta   90.00
_cell.angle_gamma   90.00
#
_symmetry.space_group_name_H-M   'P 1'
#
loop_
_entity.id
_entity.type
_entity.pdbx_description
1 polymer ?
#
loop_
_entity_poly.entity_id
_entity_poly.type
_entity_poly.pdbx_seq_one_letter_code
_entity_poly.pdbx_strand_id
1 'polypeptide(L)'
;MTNTNQSNTPKISKIMNKQGKVFNNKILILVLLMALSLVITGCNIDSVDNDSEDNGDTGEVEEDGETTDPIDGDSEDKGETEPTEPETLAEELGIEEINETMYTLISVPYREEPIYEAEVLGKIDAKEPVEASGIVANGWIRLETEDTSAYIHQAFLSEEEIETMTWGSGEMEEEMVILPNPEDIEAIVNKEIALTPDFHPEDLVQPDVPWAEVSNYRYMRIEAAEALEDLFDHASEEGLTLLGRTGFRSYEAQENIFINFVNNHGYEEARTFSAKPGQSEHQTGLAMDITADSVDGGLSSDFGSTEEGKWVEENAHLHGYIIRYPKEKEEITGYIYEPWHIRYVGEELATELYETGLTMEEYFGQVQ
;
A
#
# COMPACT_ATOMS: atom_id res chain seq x y z
N MET A 1 41.93 50.42 8.77
CA MET A 1 42.07 49.64 10.02
C MET A 1 40.79 48.85 10.17
N THR A 2 40.68 47.73 9.45
CA THR A 2 40.82 46.36 9.98
C THR A 2 39.80 46.03 11.07
N ASN A 3 38.74 45.30 10.71
CA ASN A 3 38.48 44.02 11.36
C ASN A 3 37.52 43.15 10.54
N THR A 4 38.13 42.08 10.02
CA THR A 4 37.55 40.83 9.52
C THR A 4 36.97 40.01 10.67
N ASN A 5 35.80 39.41 10.50
CA ASN A 5 35.42 38.20 11.22
C ASN A 5 35.05 37.13 10.19
N GLN A 6 36.00 36.22 9.96
CA GLN A 6 35.80 34.91 9.35
C GLN A 6 35.09 34.01 10.37
N SER A 7 33.95 33.42 10.00
CA SER A 7 33.46 32.22 10.68
C SER A 7 33.92 31.00 9.90
N ASN A 8 34.66 30.15 10.60
CA ASN A 8 35.18 28.86 10.15
C ASN A 8 34.05 27.86 9.87
N THR A 9 33.98 27.36 8.64
CA THR A 9 33.37 26.05 8.31
C THR A 9 34.49 25.06 7.97
N PRO A 10 34.57 23.89 8.64
CA PRO A 10 35.53 22.86 8.25
C PRO A 10 35.08 22.20 6.95
N LYS A 11 35.94 22.27 5.92
CA LYS A 11 35.86 21.40 4.74
C LYS A 11 36.21 19.98 5.17
N ILE A 12 35.27 19.04 5.08
CA ILE A 12 35.58 17.61 5.13
C ILE A 12 35.68 17.09 3.71
N SER A 13 36.89 16.61 3.41
CA SER A 13 37.35 16.06 2.15
C SER A 13 36.82 14.65 1.90
N LYS A 14 36.52 14.37 0.63
CA LYS A 14 36.46 13.04 0.00
C LYS A 14 37.40 12.01 0.66
N ILE A 15 36.82 10.91 1.15
CA ILE A 15 37.47 9.60 1.19
C ILE A 15 36.50 8.61 0.56
N MET A 16 36.78 8.23 -0.68
CA MET A 16 36.22 7.00 -1.25
C MET A 16 36.87 5.83 -0.50
N ASN A 17 36.06 4.95 0.08
CA ASN A 17 36.49 3.59 0.33
C ASN A 17 35.53 2.63 -0.39
N LYS A 18 36.04 2.03 -1.46
CA LYS A 18 35.42 0.92 -2.19
C LYS A 18 35.40 -0.31 -1.30
N GLN A 19 34.36 -0.52 -0.49
CA GLN A 19 33.97 -1.85 0.05
C GLN A 19 32.49 -1.83 0.49
N GLY A 20 31.57 -1.71 -0.46
CA GLY A 20 30.12 -1.77 -0.20
C GLY A 20 29.35 -2.24 -1.42
N LYS A 21 29.81 -3.31 -2.07
CA LYS A 21 29.25 -3.76 -3.37
C LYS A 21 28.86 -5.23 -3.45
N VAL A 22 28.61 -5.89 -2.31
CA VAL A 22 28.26 -7.34 -2.29
C VAL A 22 27.08 -7.68 -1.36
N PHE A 23 26.33 -6.73 -0.80
CA PHE A 23 25.26 -7.06 0.17
C PHE A 23 23.81 -6.73 -0.25
N ASN A 24 23.58 -5.83 -1.22
CA ASN A 24 22.22 -5.45 -1.70
C ASN A 24 21.48 -6.51 -2.52
N ASN A 25 21.80 -7.79 -2.35
CA ASN A 25 21.22 -8.88 -3.15
C ASN A 25 20.71 -10.03 -2.28
N LYS A 26 20.55 -9.85 -0.96
CA LYS A 26 20.10 -10.93 -0.07
C LYS A 26 18.59 -10.90 0.19
N ILE A 27 18.03 -9.75 0.55
CA ILE A 27 16.61 -9.63 0.92
C ILE A 27 15.70 -9.78 -0.31
N LEU A 28 15.97 -9.05 -1.40
CA LEU A 28 15.18 -9.13 -2.63
C LEU A 28 15.30 -10.48 -3.37
N ILE A 29 16.48 -11.12 -3.31
CA ILE A 29 16.71 -12.43 -3.98
C ILE A 29 16.06 -13.59 -3.20
N LEU A 30 15.93 -13.50 -1.87
CA LEU A 30 15.31 -14.58 -1.09
C LEU A 30 13.80 -14.69 -1.37
N VAL A 31 13.08 -13.56 -1.47
CA VAL A 31 11.64 -13.53 -1.77
C VAL A 31 11.36 -14.06 -3.19
N LEU A 32 12.17 -13.68 -4.17
CA LEU A 32 12.03 -14.11 -5.58
C LEU A 32 12.39 -15.59 -5.82
N LEU A 33 13.38 -16.14 -5.10
CA LEU A 33 13.78 -17.54 -5.27
C LEU A 33 12.76 -18.54 -4.69
N MET A 34 11.97 -18.16 -3.68
CA MET A 34 10.98 -19.06 -3.06
C MET A 34 9.62 -19.05 -3.77
N ALA A 35 9.26 -17.96 -4.46
CA ALA A 35 8.09 -17.94 -5.34
C ALA A 35 8.22 -18.93 -6.52
N LEU A 36 9.45 -19.20 -6.98
CA LEU A 36 9.69 -20.13 -8.09
C LEU A 36 9.57 -21.62 -7.70
N SER A 37 9.55 -21.96 -6.41
CA SER A 37 9.41 -23.35 -5.94
C SER A 37 7.96 -23.86 -5.83
N LEU A 38 6.96 -23.02 -6.04
CA LEU A 38 5.54 -23.40 -5.95
C LEU A 38 4.87 -23.74 -7.29
N VAL A 39 5.62 -23.76 -8.41
CA VAL A 39 5.07 -24.10 -9.74
C VAL A 39 5.69 -25.39 -10.31
N ILE A 40 5.75 -26.48 -9.55
CA ILE A 40 5.81 -27.83 -10.14
C ILE A 40 5.06 -28.82 -9.24
N THR A 41 3.74 -28.90 -9.35
CA THR A 41 3.02 -30.21 -9.35
C THR A 41 1.70 -30.03 -10.11
N GLY A 42 1.80 -30.01 -11.44
CA GLY A 42 0.66 -30.31 -12.30
C GLY A 42 0.77 -31.76 -12.74
N CYS A 43 -0.24 -32.58 -12.43
CA CYS A 43 -0.74 -33.62 -13.34
C CYS A 43 -2.01 -34.31 -12.82
N ASN A 44 -3.07 -34.16 -13.63
CA ASN A 44 -4.10 -35.12 -14.01
C ASN A 44 -5.12 -35.65 -12.99
N ILE A 45 -6.33 -35.11 -13.10
CA ILE A 45 -7.59 -35.87 -12.97
C ILE A 45 -8.34 -35.76 -14.30
N ASP A 46 -8.39 -36.89 -15.00
CA ASP A 46 -9.43 -37.35 -15.93
C ASP A 46 -9.73 -38.78 -15.44
N SER A 47 -10.92 -39.36 -15.37
CA SER A 47 -12.27 -39.03 -15.82
C SER A 47 -13.20 -40.02 -15.12
N VAL A 48 -14.45 -39.63 -14.89
CA VAL A 48 -15.54 -40.50 -14.43
C VAL A 48 -15.94 -41.48 -15.54
N ASP A 49 -16.19 -42.76 -15.21
CA ASP A 49 -17.34 -43.51 -15.74
C ASP A 49 -17.57 -44.88 -15.03
N ASN A 50 -18.77 -44.98 -14.47
CA ASN A 50 -19.77 -46.06 -14.41
C ASN A 50 -19.45 -47.55 -14.14
N ASP A 51 -20.27 -48.02 -13.18
CA ASP A 51 -21.14 -49.20 -13.18
C ASP A 51 -20.66 -50.60 -12.76
N SER A 52 -21.57 -51.17 -11.96
CA SER A 52 -21.99 -52.57 -11.83
C SER A 52 -21.38 -53.46 -10.72
N GLU A 53 -22.32 -53.91 -9.86
CA GLU A 53 -22.53 -55.27 -9.38
C GLU A 53 -21.35 -55.99 -8.68
N ASP A 54 -21.52 -56.42 -7.43
CA ASP A 54 -22.16 -57.69 -7.06
C ASP A 54 -21.84 -58.04 -5.59
N ASN A 55 -22.70 -58.90 -5.06
CA ASN A 55 -22.89 -59.46 -3.75
C ASN A 55 -21.66 -59.87 -2.91
N GLY A 56 -21.83 -59.69 -1.60
CA GLY A 56 -21.88 -60.82 -0.66
C GLY A 56 -20.56 -61.38 -0.14
N ASP A 57 -20.41 -61.39 1.18
CA ASP A 57 -20.32 -62.61 1.99
C ASP A 57 -19.49 -62.38 3.26
N THR A 58 -20.01 -63.03 4.29
CA THR A 58 -19.62 -63.15 5.68
C THR A 58 -18.30 -63.90 5.89
N GLY A 59 -17.65 -63.65 7.02
CA GLY A 59 -16.54 -64.49 7.50
C GLY A 59 -15.78 -63.90 8.68
N GLU A 60 -16.29 -64.11 9.89
CA GLU A 60 -15.49 -64.15 11.13
C GLU A 60 -14.59 -65.41 11.15
N VAL A 61 -13.75 -65.51 12.21
CA VAL A 61 -13.04 -66.71 12.76
C VAL A 61 -11.60 -66.88 12.26
N GLU A 62 -10.54 -67.10 13.05
CA GLU A 62 -10.25 -67.19 14.50
C GLU A 62 -8.71 -67.12 14.65
N GLU A 63 -8.25 -67.14 15.92
CA GLU A 63 -6.89 -67.31 16.45
C GLU A 63 -6.08 -68.45 15.77
N ASP A 64 -4.74 -68.44 15.81
CA ASP A 64 -3.86 -69.15 16.75
C ASP A 64 -2.43 -68.58 16.55
N GLY A 65 -1.49 -68.36 17.48
CA GLY A 65 -1.17 -69.03 18.74
C GLY A 65 0.10 -69.89 18.60
N GLU A 66 1.33 -69.35 18.77
CA GLU A 66 2.42 -70.04 19.51
C GLU A 66 3.73 -69.22 19.66
N THR A 67 4.43 -69.57 20.74
CA THR A 67 5.51 -68.90 21.48
C THR A 67 6.93 -69.18 20.98
N THR A 68 7.93 -68.34 21.30
CA THR A 68 9.15 -68.71 22.09
C THR A 68 10.17 -67.55 22.29
N ASP A 69 10.48 -67.33 23.57
CA ASP A 69 11.73 -66.92 24.25
C ASP A 69 12.47 -65.58 24.03
N PRO A 70 13.10 -65.04 25.11
CA PRO A 70 13.52 -63.63 25.22
C PRO A 70 15.00 -63.43 24.90
N ILE A 71 15.32 -62.28 24.30
CA ILE A 71 16.71 -61.79 24.17
C ILE A 71 16.78 -60.41 24.83
N ASP A 72 17.45 -60.36 25.97
CA ASP A 72 17.99 -59.12 26.57
C ASP A 72 19.04 -58.54 25.62
N GLY A 73 18.92 -57.24 25.33
CA GLY A 73 19.91 -56.50 24.54
C GLY A 73 19.58 -55.02 24.46
N ASP A 74 20.13 -54.26 25.41
CA ASP A 74 20.41 -52.81 25.44
C ASP A 74 19.56 -51.90 24.53
N SER A 75 18.64 -51.17 25.18
CA SER A 75 18.05 -49.95 24.63
C SER A 75 19.11 -48.83 24.57
N GLU A 76 19.66 -48.59 23.39
CA GLU A 76 20.15 -47.25 23.05
C GLU A 76 18.92 -46.37 22.83
N ASP A 77 18.59 -45.60 23.87
CA ASP A 77 17.66 -44.48 23.83
C ASP A 77 18.20 -43.42 22.85
N LYS A 78 17.84 -43.56 21.58
CA LYS A 78 17.86 -42.44 20.65
C LYS A 78 16.62 -41.62 20.96
N GLY A 79 16.78 -40.60 21.78
CA GLY A 79 15.80 -39.55 21.94
C GLY A 79 15.52 -38.92 20.58
N GLU A 80 14.50 -39.42 19.90
CA GLU A 80 13.75 -38.66 18.92
C GLU A 80 13.05 -37.56 19.72
N THR A 81 13.64 -36.37 19.73
CA THR A 81 12.92 -35.17 20.13
C THR A 81 11.79 -35.01 19.12
N GLU A 82 10.55 -35.28 19.55
CA GLU A 82 9.38 -34.88 18.78
C GLU A 82 9.50 -33.39 18.44
N PRO A 83 9.21 -32.99 17.20
CA PRO A 83 9.23 -31.57 16.85
C PRO A 83 8.25 -30.85 17.78
N THR A 84 8.77 -29.90 18.56
CA THR A 84 7.95 -29.01 19.38
C THR A 84 7.04 -28.22 18.46
N GLU A 85 5.72 -28.33 18.66
CA GLU A 85 4.77 -27.48 17.95
C GLU A 85 5.11 -26.01 18.22
N PRO A 86 5.04 -25.13 17.21
CA PRO A 86 5.34 -23.71 17.40
C PRO A 86 4.38 -23.11 18.43
N GLU A 87 4.92 -22.34 19.38
CA GLU A 87 4.13 -21.71 20.44
C GLU A 87 3.52 -20.37 19.99
N THR A 88 4.07 -19.78 18.92
CA THR A 88 3.61 -18.49 18.34
C THR A 88 3.42 -18.60 16.83
N LEU A 89 2.60 -17.71 16.25
CA LEU A 89 2.44 -17.63 14.79
C LEU A 89 3.75 -17.25 14.11
N ALA A 90 4.56 -16.42 14.76
CA ALA A 90 5.87 -16.04 14.24
C ALA A 90 6.82 -17.25 14.09
N GLU A 91 6.83 -18.17 15.07
CA GLU A 91 7.60 -19.41 14.99
C GLU A 91 7.05 -20.35 13.91
N GLU A 92 5.73 -20.44 13.76
CA GLU A 92 5.09 -21.23 12.70
C GLU A 92 5.50 -20.72 11.30
N LEU A 93 5.50 -19.41 11.11
CA LEU A 93 5.87 -18.75 9.85
C LEU A 93 7.38 -18.75 9.58
N GLY A 94 8.18 -18.92 10.62
CA GLY A 94 9.64 -18.79 10.58
C GLY A 94 10.12 -17.35 10.71
N ILE A 95 11.17 -17.17 11.50
CA ILE A 95 11.78 -15.87 11.79
C ILE A 95 13.27 -15.93 11.43
N GLU A 96 13.72 -14.99 10.62
CA GLU A 96 15.14 -14.71 10.41
C GLU A 96 15.61 -13.70 11.46
N GLU A 97 16.57 -14.08 12.30
CA GLU A 97 17.12 -13.22 13.36
C GLU A 97 17.98 -12.09 12.75
N ILE A 98 17.67 -10.85 13.12
CA ILE A 98 18.41 -9.64 12.72
C ILE A 98 18.76 -8.78 13.94
N ASN A 99 19.56 -7.75 13.74
CA ASN A 99 19.87 -6.75 14.77
C ASN A 99 20.15 -5.42 14.08
N GLU A 100 19.06 -4.72 13.76
CA GLU A 100 19.10 -3.51 12.94
C GLU A 100 18.20 -2.44 13.56
N THR A 101 18.66 -1.20 13.55
CA THR A 101 17.82 -0.07 13.90
C THR A 101 17.08 0.39 12.65
N MET A 102 15.76 0.32 12.67
CA MET A 102 14.88 0.87 11.64
C MET A 102 14.14 2.10 12.18
N TYR A 103 13.45 2.83 11.33
CA TYR A 103 12.72 4.05 11.67
C TYR A 103 11.27 3.94 11.21
N THR A 104 10.33 4.30 12.05
CA THR A 104 8.91 4.34 11.67
C THR A 104 8.67 5.43 10.62
N LEU A 105 8.01 5.06 9.52
CA LEU A 105 7.62 5.99 8.46
C LEU A 105 6.44 6.86 8.88
N ILE A 106 5.53 6.28 9.67
CA ILE A 106 4.27 6.85 10.13
C ILE A 106 4.03 6.45 11.59
N SER A 107 3.04 7.06 12.25
CA SER A 107 2.60 6.57 13.56
C SER A 107 1.97 5.18 13.37
N VAL A 108 2.60 4.13 13.89
CA VAL A 108 2.27 2.75 13.54
C VAL A 108 1.92 1.91 14.78
N PRO A 109 0.84 1.11 14.76
CA PRO A 109 0.56 0.16 15.83
C PRO A 109 1.54 -1.02 15.79
N TYR A 110 1.98 -1.47 16.97
CA TYR A 110 2.68 -2.73 17.12
C TYR A 110 1.79 -3.75 17.83
N ARG A 111 1.96 -5.02 17.48
CA ARG A 111 1.02 -6.10 17.80
C ARG A 111 1.69 -7.27 18.49
N GLU A 112 0.88 -8.10 19.16
CA GLU A 112 1.34 -9.30 19.86
C GLU A 112 1.83 -10.40 18.91
N GLU A 113 1.21 -10.52 17.73
CA GLU A 113 1.54 -11.54 16.72
C GLU A 113 1.71 -10.87 15.33
N PRO A 114 2.45 -11.48 14.38
CA PRO A 114 2.72 -10.92 13.06
C PRO A 114 1.53 -11.05 12.11
N ILE A 115 0.37 -10.54 12.52
CA ILE A 115 -0.87 -10.54 11.73
C ILE A 115 -1.76 -9.34 12.13
N TYR A 116 -2.57 -8.84 11.20
CA TYR A 116 -3.38 -7.62 11.42
C TYR A 116 -4.55 -7.80 12.39
N GLU A 117 -5.01 -9.02 12.60
CA GLU A 117 -6.08 -9.37 13.54
C GLU A 117 -5.58 -9.47 14.99
N ALA A 118 -4.26 -9.52 15.21
CA ALA A 118 -3.67 -9.64 16.54
C ALA A 118 -3.91 -8.40 17.41
N GLU A 119 -3.86 -8.58 18.73
CA GLU A 119 -4.01 -7.50 19.70
C GLU A 119 -2.98 -6.38 19.44
N VAL A 120 -3.46 -5.14 19.41
CA VAL A 120 -2.60 -3.95 19.33
C VAL A 120 -2.11 -3.63 20.74
N LEU A 121 -0.81 -3.79 20.96
CA LEU A 121 -0.17 -3.57 22.26
C LEU A 121 0.13 -2.09 22.52
N GLY A 122 0.28 -1.30 21.45
CA GLY A 122 0.53 0.14 21.53
C GLY A 122 0.79 0.76 20.17
N LYS A 123 1.35 1.97 20.18
CA LYS A 123 1.77 2.70 18.98
C LYS A 123 3.17 3.27 19.19
N ILE A 124 3.92 3.35 18.11
CA ILE A 124 5.19 4.09 18.02
C ILE A 124 4.93 5.31 17.13
N ASP A 125 5.34 6.49 17.59
CA ASP A 125 5.19 7.72 16.82
C ASP A 125 6.02 7.67 15.53
N ALA A 126 5.67 8.50 14.55
CA ALA A 126 6.42 8.58 13.30
C ALA A 126 7.85 9.07 13.53
N LYS A 127 8.80 8.60 12.72
CA LYS A 127 10.24 8.94 12.75
C LYS A 127 11.00 8.46 13.99
N GLU A 128 10.39 7.59 14.78
CA GLU A 128 11.05 7.02 15.96
C GLU A 128 11.89 5.80 15.56
N PRO A 129 13.09 5.62 16.13
CA PRO A 129 13.89 4.43 15.90
C PRO A 129 13.26 3.21 16.61
N VAL A 130 13.34 2.06 15.96
CA VAL A 130 12.92 0.76 16.49
C VAL A 130 14.05 -0.25 16.32
N GLU A 131 14.33 -1.03 17.36
CA GLU A 131 15.34 -2.08 17.32
C GLU A 131 14.70 -3.38 16.82
N ALA A 132 15.00 -3.73 15.57
CA ALA A 132 14.49 -4.90 14.91
C ALA A 132 15.34 -6.13 15.24
N SER A 133 14.68 -7.17 15.76
CA SER A 133 15.31 -8.41 16.19
C SER A 133 15.00 -9.59 15.27
N GLY A 134 13.99 -9.49 14.39
CA GLY A 134 13.67 -10.56 13.46
C GLY A 134 12.81 -10.14 12.28
N ILE A 135 12.92 -10.88 11.18
CA ILE A 135 12.06 -10.76 9.99
C ILE A 135 11.23 -12.03 9.89
N VAL A 136 9.91 -11.89 9.97
CA VAL A 136 8.95 -12.97 9.77
C VAL A 136 8.67 -13.14 8.28
N ALA A 137 8.53 -14.37 7.79
CA ALA A 137 8.38 -14.68 6.37
C ALA A 137 7.22 -13.95 5.66
N ASN A 138 6.21 -13.50 6.41
CA ASN A 138 5.07 -12.74 5.89
C ASN A 138 5.28 -11.21 5.91
N GLY A 139 6.52 -10.73 6.04
CA GLY A 139 6.85 -9.30 5.95
C GLY A 139 6.64 -8.51 7.24
N TRP A 140 6.52 -9.19 8.38
CA TRP A 140 6.49 -8.54 9.69
C TRP A 140 7.86 -8.52 10.33
N ILE A 141 8.14 -7.45 11.06
CA ILE A 141 9.37 -7.24 11.80
C ILE A 141 9.08 -7.48 13.27
N ARG A 142 9.85 -8.38 13.89
CA ARG A 142 9.87 -8.59 15.33
C ARG A 142 10.71 -7.49 15.99
N LEU A 143 10.17 -6.88 17.01
CA LEU A 143 10.80 -5.94 17.92
C LEU A 143 10.84 -6.58 19.32
N GLU A 144 11.92 -6.37 20.06
CA GLU A 144 11.96 -6.73 21.47
C GLU A 144 11.44 -5.57 22.32
N THR A 145 10.45 -5.81 23.17
CA THR A 145 10.06 -4.88 24.24
C THR A 145 10.58 -5.38 25.60
N GLU A 146 10.43 -4.60 26.67
CA GLU A 146 10.91 -5.01 28.01
C GLU A 146 10.25 -6.31 28.51
N ASP A 147 9.01 -6.60 28.06
CA ASP A 147 8.19 -7.70 28.59
C ASP A 147 7.81 -8.76 27.54
N THR A 148 7.84 -8.45 26.24
CA THR A 148 7.40 -9.36 25.16
C THR A 148 8.01 -9.03 23.80
N SER A 149 7.98 -9.98 22.87
CA SER A 149 8.09 -9.67 21.44
C SER A 149 6.88 -8.87 20.98
N ALA A 150 7.10 -7.94 20.08
CA ALA A 150 6.06 -7.19 19.37
C ALA A 150 6.34 -7.19 17.88
N TYR A 151 5.31 -6.97 17.06
CA TYR A 151 5.44 -7.05 15.61
C TYR A 151 4.90 -5.80 14.93
N ILE A 152 5.68 -5.29 13.97
CA ILE A 152 5.31 -4.18 13.06
C ILE A 152 5.49 -4.65 11.63
N HIS A 153 4.52 -4.39 10.76
CA HIS A 153 4.69 -4.72 9.35
C HIS A 153 5.80 -3.88 8.71
N GLN A 154 6.72 -4.51 7.97
CA GLN A 154 7.93 -3.87 7.42
C GLN A 154 7.63 -2.64 6.56
N ALA A 155 6.47 -2.60 5.93
CA ALA A 155 6.07 -1.48 5.07
C ALA A 155 5.89 -0.13 5.80
N PHE A 156 5.90 -0.15 7.13
CA PHE A 156 5.87 1.06 7.96
C PHE A 156 7.25 1.43 8.51
N LEU A 157 8.31 0.76 8.07
CA LEU A 157 9.67 0.92 8.56
C LEU A 157 10.63 1.29 7.42
N SER A 158 11.71 1.98 7.76
CA SER A 158 12.83 2.28 6.87
C SER A 158 14.15 2.03 7.57
N GLU A 159 15.17 1.59 6.83
CA GLU A 159 16.54 1.43 7.36
C GLU A 159 17.25 2.80 7.53
N GLU A 160 16.78 3.86 6.88
CA GLU A 160 17.38 5.19 6.95
C GLU A 160 16.56 6.15 7.82
N GLU A 161 17.26 6.96 8.62
CA GLU A 161 16.63 8.03 9.40
C GLU A 161 16.07 9.09 8.44
N ILE A 162 14.78 9.39 8.55
CA ILE A 162 14.05 10.28 7.63
C ILE A 162 14.69 11.67 7.51
N GLU A 163 15.37 12.17 8.56
CA GLU A 163 16.08 13.46 8.51
C GLU A 163 17.38 13.42 7.68
N THR A 164 17.95 12.22 7.48
CA THR A 164 19.26 12.02 6.84
C THR A 164 19.20 11.54 5.40
N MET A 165 18.00 11.20 4.90
CA MET A 165 17.79 10.87 3.50
C MET A 165 18.26 12.04 2.62
N THR A 166 19.46 11.90 2.04
CA THR A 166 20.01 12.84 1.07
C THR A 166 19.56 12.40 -0.32
N TRP A 167 18.46 12.99 -0.77
CA TRP A 167 17.76 12.68 -2.01
C TRP A 167 18.59 13.07 -3.24
N GLY A 168 19.25 12.10 -3.87
CA GLY A 168 20.02 12.33 -5.09
C GLY A 168 21.12 11.31 -5.41
N SER A 169 20.83 10.51 -6.44
CA SER A 169 21.76 9.70 -7.26
C SER A 169 22.29 8.39 -6.64
N GLY A 170 21.43 7.38 -6.57
CA GLY A 170 21.79 5.96 -6.38
C GLY A 170 20.85 5.04 -7.15
N GLU A 171 21.31 3.86 -7.55
CA GLU A 171 20.57 2.93 -8.44
C GLU A 171 19.49 2.13 -7.69
N MET A 172 18.25 2.17 -8.22
CA MET A 172 17.11 1.24 -8.09
C MET A 172 17.00 0.38 -6.82
N GLU A 173 16.39 0.97 -5.79
CA GLU A 173 15.35 0.42 -4.91
C GLU A 173 14.30 1.56 -4.74
N GLU A 174 13.05 1.29 -4.35
CA GLU A 174 11.89 2.22 -4.30
C GLU A 174 12.18 3.57 -3.59
N GLU A 175 12.93 4.48 -4.24
CA GLU A 175 13.27 5.79 -3.69
C GLU A 175 12.10 6.72 -3.96
N MET A 176 11.18 6.81 -2.99
CA MET A 176 10.08 7.76 -3.01
C MET A 176 10.61 9.19 -3.24
N VAL A 177 10.25 9.80 -4.36
CA VAL A 177 10.70 11.14 -4.74
C VAL A 177 9.80 12.18 -4.08
N ILE A 178 10.37 13.12 -3.34
CA ILE A 178 9.63 14.27 -2.83
C ILE A 178 9.34 15.24 -3.97
N LEU A 179 8.07 15.58 -4.17
CA LEU A 179 7.63 16.51 -5.19
C LEU A 179 8.19 17.92 -4.91
N PRO A 180 9.03 18.49 -5.80
CA PRO A 180 9.71 19.75 -5.53
C PRO A 180 8.79 20.99 -5.63
N ASN A 181 7.73 20.93 -6.45
CA ASN A 181 6.82 22.03 -6.70
C ASN A 181 5.37 21.61 -6.40
N PRO A 182 5.00 21.41 -5.13
CA PRO A 182 3.70 20.84 -4.76
C PRO A 182 2.50 21.75 -5.02
N GLU A 183 2.74 23.03 -5.32
CA GLU A 183 1.70 24.02 -5.67
C GLU A 183 1.33 24.02 -7.17
N ASP A 184 2.08 23.30 -8.00
CA ASP A 184 1.80 23.23 -9.44
C ASP A 184 0.47 22.47 -9.68
N ILE A 185 -0.42 23.00 -10.52
CA ILE A 185 -1.70 22.33 -10.81
C ILE A 185 -1.49 21.04 -11.61
N GLU A 186 -0.37 20.94 -12.32
CA GLU A 186 0.04 19.75 -13.08
C GLU A 186 0.91 18.80 -12.25
N ALA A 187 1.14 19.10 -10.96
CA ALA A 187 1.90 18.24 -10.05
C ALA A 187 1.39 16.81 -10.04
N ILE A 188 2.26 15.85 -10.35
CA ILE A 188 1.94 14.43 -10.23
C ILE A 188 2.28 13.93 -8.83
N VAL A 189 1.29 13.34 -8.17
CA VAL A 189 1.46 12.64 -6.88
C VAL A 189 0.97 11.22 -7.10
N ASN A 190 1.83 10.24 -6.81
CA ASN A 190 1.55 8.83 -7.06
C ASN A 190 2.36 7.94 -6.07
N LYS A 191 2.50 6.64 -6.35
CA LYS A 191 3.22 5.71 -5.46
C LYS A 191 4.72 5.97 -5.40
N GLU A 192 5.27 6.66 -6.39
CA GLU A 192 6.69 7.00 -6.47
C GLU A 192 6.97 8.45 -6.06
N ILE A 193 6.02 9.37 -6.26
CA ILE A 193 6.19 10.80 -6.04
C ILE A 193 5.24 11.28 -4.94
N ALA A 194 5.81 11.74 -3.82
CA ALA A 194 5.08 12.09 -2.61
C ALA A 194 5.21 13.57 -2.21
N LEU A 195 4.19 14.06 -1.54
CA LEU A 195 4.16 15.33 -0.82
C LEU A 195 4.79 15.17 0.57
N THR A 196 5.33 16.26 1.10
CA THR A 196 5.83 16.28 2.47
C THR A 196 4.68 16.26 3.49
N PRO A 197 4.91 15.79 4.73
CA PRO A 197 3.87 15.77 5.77
C PRO A 197 3.31 17.15 6.14
N ASP A 198 4.10 18.20 5.96
CA ASP A 198 3.76 19.58 6.28
C ASP A 198 3.15 20.35 5.10
N PHE A 199 3.08 19.76 3.90
CA PHE A 199 2.46 20.40 2.76
C PHE A 199 0.94 20.56 2.96
N HIS A 200 0.48 21.81 2.84
CA HIS A 200 -0.90 22.22 3.01
C HIS A 200 -1.17 23.43 2.11
N PRO A 201 -2.08 23.32 1.11
CA PRO A 201 -2.39 24.45 0.23
C PRO A 201 -2.97 25.65 1.01
N GLU A 202 -2.52 26.86 0.69
CA GLU A 202 -2.96 28.08 1.40
C GLU A 202 -4.31 28.63 0.89
N ASP A 203 -4.79 28.16 -0.26
CA ASP A 203 -5.93 28.68 -1.03
C ASP A 203 -7.16 27.76 -1.00
N LEU A 204 -7.30 26.96 0.05
CA LEU A 204 -8.43 26.03 0.22
C LEU A 204 -9.75 26.76 0.49
N VAL A 205 -10.77 26.43 -0.30
CA VAL A 205 -12.16 26.88 -0.13
C VAL A 205 -13.12 25.69 -0.22
N GLN A 206 -14.32 25.83 0.32
CA GLN A 206 -15.39 24.85 0.11
C GLN A 206 -16.18 25.26 -1.14
N PRO A 207 -16.25 24.42 -2.19
CA PRO A 207 -17.03 24.71 -3.39
C PRO A 207 -18.53 24.72 -3.09
N ASP A 208 -19.28 25.58 -3.78
CA ASP A 208 -20.74 25.72 -3.71
C ASP A 208 -21.45 24.68 -4.60
N VAL A 209 -21.19 23.41 -4.31
CA VAL A 209 -21.83 22.27 -4.98
C VAL A 209 -22.76 21.51 -4.03
N PRO A 210 -23.78 20.78 -4.55
CA PRO A 210 -24.51 19.80 -3.75
C PRO A 210 -23.58 18.69 -3.23
N TRP A 211 -23.83 18.23 -2.00
CA TRP A 211 -23.02 17.22 -1.31
C TRP A 211 -23.84 15.99 -0.98
N ALA A 212 -23.21 14.81 -1.07
CA ALA A 212 -23.81 13.58 -0.57
C ALA A 212 -24.05 13.64 0.95
N GLU A 213 -25.05 12.89 1.44
CA GLU A 213 -25.44 12.88 2.87
C GLU A 213 -24.25 12.54 3.77
N VAL A 214 -23.50 11.50 3.41
CA VAL A 214 -22.21 11.20 4.01
C VAL A 214 -21.15 11.92 3.17
N SER A 215 -20.45 12.88 3.75
CA SER A 215 -19.35 13.57 3.06
C SER A 215 -18.43 14.23 4.09
N ASN A 216 -17.17 14.38 3.71
CA ASN A 216 -16.08 14.81 4.57
C ASN A 216 -15.04 15.56 3.74
N TYR A 217 -14.12 16.28 4.40
CA TYR A 217 -12.98 16.90 3.68
C TYR A 217 -13.40 17.81 2.51
N ARG A 218 -14.43 18.64 2.71
CA ARG A 218 -15.14 19.37 1.64
C ARG A 218 -14.37 20.58 1.05
N TYR A 219 -13.07 20.64 1.22
CA TYR A 219 -12.25 21.76 0.75
C TYR A 219 -11.48 21.37 -0.50
N MET A 220 -11.12 22.33 -1.34
CA MET A 220 -10.20 22.17 -2.46
C MET A 220 -9.61 23.53 -2.79
N ARG A 221 -8.53 23.55 -3.58
CA ARG A 221 -7.91 24.81 -4.01
C ARG A 221 -8.91 25.64 -4.81
N ILE A 222 -8.88 26.96 -4.66
CA ILE A 222 -9.90 27.86 -5.22
C ILE A 222 -10.12 27.69 -6.72
N GLU A 223 -9.06 27.51 -7.51
CA GLU A 223 -9.16 27.32 -8.96
C GLU A 223 -9.88 26.01 -9.32
N ALA A 224 -9.58 24.93 -8.62
CA ALA A 224 -10.27 23.65 -8.78
C ALA A 224 -11.73 23.75 -8.29
N ALA A 225 -11.99 24.47 -7.21
CA ALA A 225 -13.33 24.66 -6.66
C ALA A 225 -14.26 25.39 -7.65
N GLU A 226 -13.80 26.49 -8.24
CA GLU A 226 -14.55 27.23 -9.26
C GLU A 226 -14.83 26.36 -10.48
N ALA A 227 -13.84 25.60 -10.95
CA ALA A 227 -14.03 24.66 -12.05
C ALA A 227 -14.99 23.49 -11.72
N LEU A 228 -15.04 23.06 -10.46
CA LEU A 228 -15.96 22.02 -10.01
C LEU A 228 -17.41 22.53 -10.03
N GLU A 229 -17.62 23.78 -9.61
CA GLU A 229 -18.92 24.46 -9.67
C GLU A 229 -19.41 24.54 -11.13
N ASP A 230 -18.53 24.95 -12.06
CA ASP A 230 -18.85 25.00 -13.50
C ASP A 230 -19.19 23.60 -14.08
N LEU A 231 -18.44 22.56 -13.69
CA LEU A 231 -18.73 21.17 -14.08
C LEU A 231 -20.12 20.72 -13.60
N PHE A 232 -20.46 21.03 -12.35
CA PHE A 232 -21.73 20.62 -11.73
C PHE A 232 -22.92 21.39 -12.31
N ASP A 233 -22.75 22.69 -12.57
CA ASP A 233 -23.76 23.51 -13.24
C ASP A 233 -24.01 22.99 -14.65
N HIS A 234 -22.97 22.65 -15.41
CA HIS A 234 -23.11 22.06 -16.74
C HIS A 234 -23.86 20.73 -16.71
N ALA A 235 -23.55 19.84 -15.75
CA ALA A 235 -24.29 18.58 -15.57
C ALA A 235 -25.77 18.85 -15.25
N SER A 236 -26.05 19.84 -14.39
CA SER A 236 -27.40 20.22 -14.01
C SER A 236 -28.21 20.81 -15.17
N GLU A 237 -27.57 21.56 -16.07
CA GLU A 237 -28.23 22.07 -17.28
C GLU A 237 -28.69 20.94 -18.22
N GLU A 238 -27.98 19.81 -18.20
CA GLU A 238 -28.35 18.59 -18.92
C GLU A 238 -29.28 17.65 -18.12
N GLY A 239 -29.70 18.07 -16.92
CA GLY A 239 -30.66 17.35 -16.09
C GLY A 239 -30.05 16.24 -15.24
N LEU A 240 -28.72 16.24 -15.08
CA LEU A 240 -27.98 15.30 -14.24
C LEU A 240 -27.63 15.96 -12.90
N THR A 241 -27.58 15.18 -11.82
CA THR A 241 -27.21 15.70 -10.49
C THR A 241 -25.97 14.98 -9.98
N LEU A 242 -24.84 15.69 -10.00
CA LEU A 242 -23.60 15.27 -9.36
C LEU A 242 -23.59 15.72 -7.90
N LEU A 243 -22.89 14.99 -7.05
CA LEU A 243 -22.74 15.27 -5.63
C LEU A 243 -21.25 15.21 -5.24
N GLY A 244 -20.76 16.21 -4.54
CA GLY A 244 -19.44 16.15 -3.91
C GLY A 244 -19.42 15.11 -2.77
N ARG A 245 -18.31 14.37 -2.64
CA ARG A 245 -18.12 13.38 -1.57
C ARG A 245 -16.94 13.68 -0.68
N THR A 246 -15.74 13.78 -1.25
CA THR A 246 -14.48 13.93 -0.50
C THR A 246 -13.47 14.76 -1.28
N GLY A 247 -13.00 15.87 -0.71
CA GLY A 247 -11.94 16.73 -1.27
C GLY A 247 -10.63 16.64 -0.48
N PHE A 248 -10.07 17.79 -0.14
CA PHE A 248 -8.77 17.97 0.51
C PHE A 248 -8.62 17.20 1.81
N ARG A 249 -7.60 16.34 1.84
CA ARG A 249 -7.28 15.49 2.98
C ARG A 249 -5.83 15.75 3.39
N SER A 250 -5.61 16.13 4.64
CA SER A 250 -4.25 16.33 5.15
C SER A 250 -3.47 15.00 5.19
N TYR A 251 -2.14 15.11 5.27
CA TYR A 251 -1.25 13.96 5.47
C TYR A 251 -1.70 13.08 6.65
N GLU A 252 -1.95 13.70 7.81
CA GLU A 252 -2.39 13.00 9.03
C GLU A 252 -3.75 12.30 8.85
N ALA A 253 -4.69 12.93 8.13
CA ALA A 253 -5.96 12.29 7.82
C ALA A 253 -5.75 11.07 6.89
N GLN A 254 -4.87 11.19 5.89
CA GLN A 254 -4.50 10.06 5.03
C GLN A 254 -3.80 8.94 5.80
N GLU A 255 -2.95 9.26 6.77
CA GLU A 255 -2.29 8.30 7.66
C GLU A 255 -3.31 7.46 8.42
N ASN A 256 -4.27 8.11 9.08
CA ASN A 256 -5.32 7.41 9.80
C ASN A 256 -6.17 6.54 8.87
N ILE A 257 -6.50 7.02 7.67
CA ILE A 257 -7.28 6.26 6.68
C ILE A 257 -6.50 5.04 6.19
N PHE A 258 -5.24 5.22 5.81
CA PHE A 258 -4.40 4.14 5.30
C PHE A 258 -4.21 3.06 6.37
N ILE A 259 -3.87 3.44 7.61
CA ILE A 259 -3.75 2.50 8.72
C ILE A 259 -5.04 1.73 8.96
N ASN A 260 -6.20 2.41 8.91
CA ASN A 260 -7.48 1.74 9.06
C ASN A 260 -7.72 0.71 7.94
N PHE A 261 -7.39 1.03 6.69
CA PHE A 261 -7.52 0.05 5.60
C PHE A 261 -6.54 -1.12 5.74
N VAL A 262 -5.28 -0.85 6.08
CA VAL A 262 -4.29 -1.89 6.34
C VAL A 262 -4.76 -2.82 7.47
N ASN A 263 -5.37 -2.28 8.52
CA ASN A 263 -5.90 -3.08 9.62
C ASN A 263 -7.09 -3.97 9.23
N ASN A 264 -7.89 -3.59 8.22
CA ASN A 264 -9.09 -4.32 7.81
C ASN A 264 -8.86 -5.24 6.60
N HIS A 265 -7.89 -4.92 5.74
CA HIS A 265 -7.67 -5.57 4.44
C HIS A 265 -6.23 -6.11 4.27
N GLY A 266 -5.32 -5.79 5.19
CA GLY A 266 -3.89 -6.04 5.03
C GLY A 266 -3.22 -5.04 4.09
N TYR A 267 -1.89 -4.95 4.19
CA TYR A 267 -1.11 -3.93 3.49
C TYR A 267 -1.14 -4.06 1.96
N GLU A 268 -0.99 -5.28 1.44
CA GLU A 268 -0.95 -5.52 -0.01
C GLU A 268 -2.27 -5.18 -0.71
N GLU A 269 -3.41 -5.46 -0.07
CA GLU A 269 -4.72 -5.08 -0.61
C GLU A 269 -4.95 -3.58 -0.44
N ALA A 270 -4.71 -3.03 0.76
CA ALA A 270 -4.93 -1.62 1.07
C ALA A 270 -4.17 -0.67 0.12
N ARG A 271 -2.93 -1.01 -0.26
CA ARG A 271 -2.13 -0.19 -1.20
C ARG A 271 -2.63 -0.19 -2.66
N THR A 272 -3.66 -0.97 -3.00
CA THR A 272 -4.25 -1.00 -4.35
C THR A 272 -5.39 0.00 -4.54
N PHE A 273 -6.04 0.41 -3.44
CA PHE A 273 -7.18 1.34 -3.44
C PHE A 273 -7.02 2.50 -2.44
N SER A 274 -5.92 2.52 -1.67
CA SER A 274 -5.60 3.60 -0.75
C SER A 274 -4.15 4.00 -0.87
N ALA A 275 -3.92 5.30 -1.09
CA ALA A 275 -2.60 5.89 -1.13
C ALA A 275 -1.92 5.83 0.24
N LYS A 276 -0.60 5.70 0.27
CA LYS A 276 0.16 6.00 1.50
C LYS A 276 0.06 7.50 1.82
N PRO A 277 0.30 7.91 3.07
CA PRO A 277 0.43 9.32 3.42
C PRO A 277 1.50 10.01 2.56
N GLY A 278 1.20 11.20 2.04
CA GLY A 278 2.05 11.91 1.08
C GLY A 278 1.81 11.49 -0.38
N GLN A 279 1.25 10.31 -0.65
CA GLN A 279 1.01 9.79 -2.00
C GLN A 279 -0.44 9.96 -2.48
N SER A 280 -1.29 10.62 -1.68
CA SER A 280 -2.69 10.86 -2.03
C SER A 280 -2.83 12.20 -2.75
N GLU A 281 -3.44 12.20 -3.94
CA GLU A 281 -3.76 13.44 -4.63
C GLU A 281 -4.73 14.32 -3.85
N HIS A 282 -5.54 13.78 -2.93
CA HIS A 282 -6.38 14.61 -2.05
C HIS A 282 -5.56 15.59 -1.20
N GLN A 283 -4.29 15.32 -0.90
CA GLN A 283 -3.44 16.27 -0.17
C GLN A 283 -3.04 17.49 -1.03
N THR A 284 -3.12 17.39 -2.35
CA THR A 284 -2.91 18.55 -3.25
C THR A 284 -4.06 19.57 -3.18
N GLY A 285 -5.25 19.14 -2.72
CA GLY A 285 -6.46 19.94 -2.83
C GLY A 285 -6.98 20.10 -4.28
N LEU A 286 -6.44 19.34 -5.24
CA LEU A 286 -6.84 19.34 -6.65
C LEU A 286 -7.69 18.11 -7.03
N ALA A 287 -7.86 17.16 -6.11
CA ALA A 287 -8.69 15.97 -6.31
C ALA A 287 -10.04 16.09 -5.58
N MET A 288 -11.10 15.60 -6.21
CA MET A 288 -12.44 15.44 -5.63
C MET A 288 -12.98 14.06 -5.96
N ASP A 289 -13.47 13.36 -4.94
CA ASP A 289 -14.37 12.24 -5.15
C ASP A 289 -15.78 12.81 -5.35
N ILE A 290 -16.43 12.44 -6.46
CA ILE A 290 -17.82 12.79 -6.77
C ILE A 290 -18.71 11.54 -6.78
N THR A 291 -20.01 11.72 -6.66
CA THR A 291 -20.99 10.64 -6.66
C THR A 291 -22.34 11.14 -7.17
N ALA A 292 -23.36 10.30 -7.14
CA ALA A 292 -24.72 10.65 -7.52
C ALA A 292 -25.73 9.81 -6.71
N ASP A 293 -26.99 10.25 -6.72
CA ASP A 293 -28.09 9.49 -6.12
C ASP A 293 -28.27 8.12 -6.79
N SER A 294 -27.90 7.98 -8.06
CA SER A 294 -27.97 6.73 -8.83
C SER A 294 -27.06 5.61 -8.28
N VAL A 295 -26.10 5.94 -7.42
CA VAL A 295 -25.24 5.00 -6.68
C VAL A 295 -25.39 5.14 -5.16
N ASP A 296 -26.52 5.65 -4.68
CA ASP A 296 -26.80 5.88 -3.26
C ASP A 296 -25.71 6.71 -2.55
N GLY A 297 -25.08 7.64 -3.28
CA GLY A 297 -23.96 8.44 -2.80
C GLY A 297 -22.68 7.64 -2.51
N GLY A 298 -22.55 6.42 -3.03
CA GLY A 298 -21.38 5.56 -2.88
C GLY A 298 -20.19 5.98 -3.76
N LEU A 299 -18.98 5.56 -3.35
CA LEU A 299 -17.78 5.60 -4.18
C LEU A 299 -17.49 4.18 -4.65
N SER A 300 -17.92 3.86 -5.86
CA SER A 300 -17.74 2.53 -6.45
C SER A 300 -17.64 2.61 -7.97
N SER A 301 -17.12 1.54 -8.58
CA SER A 301 -16.98 1.45 -10.04
C SER A 301 -18.32 1.49 -10.78
N ASP A 302 -19.42 1.23 -10.07
CA ASP A 302 -20.77 1.31 -10.63
C ASP A 302 -21.12 2.72 -11.08
N PHE A 303 -20.52 3.75 -10.46
CA PHE A 303 -20.70 5.15 -10.87
C PHE A 303 -20.39 5.34 -12.35
N GLY A 304 -19.30 4.76 -12.86
CA GLY A 304 -18.93 4.85 -14.28
C GLY A 304 -19.93 4.19 -15.25
N SER A 305 -20.86 3.37 -14.74
CA SER A 305 -21.93 2.76 -15.55
C SER A 305 -23.23 3.58 -15.58
N THR A 306 -23.37 4.58 -14.70
CA THR A 306 -24.55 5.45 -14.61
C THR A 306 -24.61 6.48 -15.75
N GLU A 307 -25.71 7.23 -15.85
CA GLU A 307 -25.79 8.36 -16.79
C GLU A 307 -24.85 9.48 -16.36
N GLU A 308 -24.77 9.75 -15.05
CA GLU A 308 -23.88 10.76 -14.47
C GLU A 308 -22.40 10.45 -14.70
N GLY A 309 -21.96 9.22 -14.40
CA GLY A 309 -20.55 8.85 -14.54
C GLY A 309 -20.06 8.84 -16.00
N LYS A 310 -20.89 8.38 -16.94
CA LYS A 310 -20.59 8.46 -18.37
C LYS A 310 -20.51 9.90 -18.86
N TRP A 311 -21.43 10.74 -18.39
CA TRP A 311 -21.40 12.16 -18.71
C TRP A 311 -20.13 12.83 -18.20
N VAL A 312 -19.70 12.51 -16.97
CA VAL A 312 -18.43 13.02 -16.41
C VAL A 312 -17.25 12.54 -17.25
N GLU A 313 -17.18 11.26 -17.62
CA GLU A 313 -16.12 10.73 -18.48
C GLU A 313 -16.01 11.50 -19.81
N GLU A 314 -17.15 11.88 -20.40
CA GLU A 314 -17.21 12.61 -21.67
C GLU A 314 -16.98 14.13 -21.54
N ASN A 315 -17.23 14.75 -20.38
CA ASN A 315 -17.30 16.22 -20.24
C ASN A 315 -16.35 16.82 -19.20
N ALA A 316 -15.78 16.04 -18.28
CA ALA A 316 -14.93 16.57 -17.20
C ALA A 316 -13.75 17.41 -17.73
N HIS A 317 -13.16 16.96 -18.85
CA HIS A 317 -12.00 17.62 -19.46
C HIS A 317 -12.28 19.06 -19.92
N LEU A 318 -13.53 19.37 -20.28
CA LEU A 318 -13.96 20.71 -20.66
C LEU A 318 -13.87 21.71 -19.50
N HIS A 319 -13.81 21.20 -18.27
CA HIS A 319 -13.72 21.96 -17.03
C HIS A 319 -12.38 21.74 -16.32
N GLY A 320 -11.37 21.22 -17.04
CA GLY A 320 -10.04 21.00 -16.49
C GLY A 320 -9.90 19.77 -15.58
N TYR A 321 -10.89 18.88 -15.56
CA TYR A 321 -10.85 17.65 -14.78
C TYR A 321 -10.60 16.41 -15.65
N ILE A 322 -9.90 15.42 -15.08
CA ILE A 322 -9.76 14.09 -15.68
C ILE A 322 -10.30 13.02 -14.73
N ILE A 323 -10.75 11.88 -15.26
CA ILE A 323 -10.86 10.65 -14.48
C ILE A 323 -9.44 10.15 -14.22
N ARG A 324 -8.97 10.27 -12.98
CA ARG A 324 -7.54 10.08 -12.66
C ARG A 324 -7.07 8.63 -12.79
N TYR A 325 -7.94 7.70 -12.43
CA TYR A 325 -7.68 6.25 -12.42
C TYR A 325 -8.64 5.54 -13.38
N PRO A 326 -8.37 5.58 -14.70
CA PRO A 326 -9.21 4.95 -15.70
C PRO A 326 -9.06 3.42 -15.71
N LYS A 327 -10.03 2.75 -16.33
CA LYS A 327 -10.07 1.30 -16.47
C LYS A 327 -8.93 0.80 -17.38
N GLU A 328 -8.38 -0.39 -17.09
CA GLU A 328 -7.31 -1.02 -17.86
C GLU A 328 -5.96 -0.28 -17.80
N LYS A 329 -5.79 0.63 -16.83
CA LYS A 329 -4.56 1.39 -16.57
C LYS A 329 -4.00 1.15 -15.16
N GLU A 330 -4.46 0.09 -14.49
CA GLU A 330 -4.08 -0.25 -13.12
C GLU A 330 -2.58 -0.52 -12.99
N GLU A 331 -1.98 -1.16 -14.00
CA GLU A 331 -0.53 -1.43 -14.08
C GLU A 331 0.30 -0.16 -14.34
N ILE A 332 -0.33 0.97 -14.66
CA ILE A 332 0.36 2.25 -14.93
C ILE A 332 0.17 3.22 -13.77
N THR A 333 -1.06 3.34 -13.27
CA THR A 333 -1.40 4.25 -12.17
C THR A 333 -1.15 3.63 -10.79
N GLY A 334 -1.11 2.30 -10.72
CA GLY A 334 -1.06 1.55 -9.47
C GLY A 334 -2.40 1.49 -8.72
N TYR A 335 -3.46 2.11 -9.21
CA TYR A 335 -4.78 2.13 -8.57
C TYR A 335 -5.81 1.39 -9.42
N ILE A 336 -6.79 0.79 -8.74
CA ILE A 336 -7.97 0.22 -9.39
C ILE A 336 -8.74 1.30 -10.18
N TYR A 337 -9.66 0.89 -11.04
CA TYR A 337 -10.57 1.81 -11.72
C TYR A 337 -11.44 2.60 -10.72
N GLU A 338 -11.30 3.92 -10.70
CA GLU A 338 -12.04 4.84 -9.84
C GLU A 338 -12.75 5.94 -10.66
N PRO A 339 -13.91 5.68 -11.27
CA PRO A 339 -14.64 6.68 -12.07
C PRO A 339 -15.15 7.87 -11.26
N TRP A 340 -15.17 7.75 -9.93
CA TRP A 340 -15.57 8.82 -9.03
C TRP A 340 -14.45 9.82 -8.73
N HIS A 341 -13.18 9.43 -8.92
CA HIS A 341 -12.02 10.22 -8.53
C HIS A 341 -11.59 11.13 -9.67
N ILE A 342 -11.93 12.41 -9.56
CA ILE A 342 -11.56 13.42 -10.56
C ILE A 342 -10.40 14.28 -10.06
N ARG A 343 -9.46 14.57 -10.97
CA ARG A 343 -8.27 15.38 -10.69
C ARG A 343 -8.27 16.62 -11.59
N TYR A 344 -8.16 17.79 -10.97
CA TYR A 344 -7.99 19.06 -11.67
C TYR A 344 -6.56 19.23 -12.15
N VAL A 345 -6.39 19.55 -13.44
CA VAL A 345 -5.10 19.81 -14.09
C VAL A 345 -5.14 21.03 -15.03
N GLY A 346 -6.25 21.76 -15.04
CA GLY A 346 -6.51 22.84 -16.00
C GLY A 346 -7.03 22.32 -17.34
N GLU A 347 -7.78 23.17 -18.07
CA GLU A 347 -8.48 22.79 -19.31
C GLU A 347 -7.56 22.28 -20.41
N GLU A 348 -6.38 22.90 -20.59
CA GLU A 348 -5.44 22.54 -21.66
C GLU A 348 -4.93 21.11 -21.51
N LEU A 349 -4.37 20.77 -20.35
CA LEU A 349 -3.86 19.42 -20.09
C LEU A 349 -5.00 18.39 -19.99
N ALA A 350 -6.12 18.73 -19.35
CA ALA A 350 -7.24 17.80 -19.24
C ALA A 350 -7.79 17.40 -20.62
N THR A 351 -7.90 18.37 -21.53
CA THR A 351 -8.33 18.13 -22.91
C THR A 351 -7.33 17.28 -23.66
N GLU A 352 -6.02 17.54 -23.53
CA GLU A 352 -4.99 16.73 -24.19
C GLU A 352 -5.01 15.26 -23.71
N LEU A 353 -5.14 15.04 -22.39
CA LEU A 353 -5.24 13.70 -21.81
C LEU A 353 -6.51 12.98 -22.27
N TYR A 354 -7.64 13.68 -22.33
CA TYR A 354 -8.89 13.13 -22.84
C TYR A 354 -8.79 12.72 -24.31
N GLU A 355 -8.26 13.59 -25.18
CA GLU A 355 -8.14 13.30 -26.62
C GLU A 355 -7.16 12.16 -26.92
N THR A 356 -6.11 12.01 -26.11
CA THR A 356 -5.07 11.00 -26.30
C THR A 356 -5.36 9.68 -25.59
N GLY A 357 -6.21 9.68 -24.55
CA GLY A 357 -6.46 8.52 -23.68
C GLY A 357 -5.27 8.14 -22.80
N LEU A 358 -4.34 9.09 -22.59
CA LEU A 358 -3.18 8.90 -21.72
C LEU A 358 -3.54 9.20 -20.27
N THR A 359 -2.91 8.46 -19.37
CA THR A 359 -2.81 8.82 -17.95
C THR A 359 -1.81 9.96 -17.76
N MET A 360 -1.85 10.63 -16.60
CA MET A 360 -0.80 11.60 -16.23
C MET A 360 0.58 10.92 -16.20
N GLU A 361 0.67 9.70 -15.71
CA GLU A 361 1.90 8.89 -15.69
C GLU A 361 2.46 8.70 -17.10
N GLU A 362 1.64 8.30 -18.07
CA GLU A 362 2.10 8.14 -19.45
C GLU A 362 2.50 9.47 -20.09
N TYR A 363 1.78 10.55 -19.80
CA TYR A 363 2.06 11.88 -20.33
C TYR A 363 3.40 12.45 -19.82
N PHE A 364 3.66 12.34 -18.51
CA PHE A 364 4.89 12.83 -17.88
C PHE A 364 6.03 11.81 -17.88
N GLY A 365 5.80 10.58 -18.37
CA GLY A 365 6.79 9.52 -18.43
C GLY A 365 7.16 8.94 -17.05
N GLN A 366 6.17 8.81 -16.15
CA GLN A 366 6.27 8.35 -14.76
C GLN A 366 5.43 7.07 -14.53
N VAL A 367 5.59 6.06 -15.40
CA VAL A 367 4.85 4.78 -15.31
C VAL A 367 5.34 3.97 -14.10
N GLN A 368 4.41 3.53 -13.26
CA GLN A 368 4.66 2.88 -11.96
C GLN A 368 4.82 1.36 -12.04
#